data_AF-A0A7C1BGA2-F1
#
_entry.id   AF-A0A7C1BGA2-F1
#
_cell.length_a   1.000
_cell.length_b   1.000
_cell.length_c   1.000
_cell.angle_alpha   90.00
_cell.angle_beta   90.00
_cell.angle_gamma   90.00
#
_symmetry.space_group_name_H-M   'P 1'
#
loop_
_entity.id
_entity.type
_entity.pdbx_description
1 polymer ?
#
loop_
_entity_poly.entity_id
_entity_poly.type
_entity_poly.pdbx_seq_one_letter_code
_entity_poly.pdbx_strand_id
1 'polypeptide(L)'
;GIYKMEKVENASPHILKKYFLKGRGKWEGCVKVKDEVRKLVVFKKINLLDPKEITLRFHLIFCRNVLIYFNSETRRNVLENLKRRLKPGGFLFLGHSETLPIDEKGFSFIEPSAYRLQEQKDERWS
;
A
#
# COMPACT_ATOMS: atom_id res chain seq x y z
N GLY A 1 -0.80 2.77 16.98
CA GLY A 1 -1.53 1.52 17.22
C GLY A 1 -2.55 1.59 18.35
N ILE A 2 -2.80 2.78 18.91
CA ILE A 2 -3.96 3.07 19.76
C ILE A 2 -4.84 4.03 18.96
N TYR A 3 -6.15 3.82 18.97
CA TYR A 3 -7.13 4.57 18.21
C TYR A 3 -8.37 4.81 19.06
N LYS A 4 -9.13 5.88 18.80
CA LYS A 4 -10.49 6.01 19.33
C LYS A 4 -11.40 4.95 18.72
N MET A 5 -12.40 4.48 19.47
CA MET A 5 -13.32 3.43 19.01
C MET A 5 -14.04 3.82 17.69
N GLU A 6 -14.44 5.08 17.55
CA GLU A 6 -15.06 5.64 16.32
C GLU A 6 -14.20 5.42 15.06
N LYS A 7 -12.87 5.38 15.18
CA LYS A 7 -11.97 5.20 14.02
C LYS A 7 -11.93 3.77 13.51
N VAL A 8 -12.47 2.81 14.26
CA VAL A 8 -12.47 1.39 13.92
C VAL A 8 -13.88 0.81 13.83
N GLU A 9 -14.92 1.64 13.91
CA GLU A 9 -16.32 1.19 13.95
C GLU A 9 -16.76 0.47 12.67
N ASN A 10 -16.14 0.81 11.53
CA ASN A 10 -16.39 0.15 10.25
C ASN A 10 -15.77 -1.26 10.16
N ALA A 11 -14.92 -1.65 11.11
CA ALA A 11 -14.42 -3.02 11.17
C ALA A 11 -15.49 -3.94 11.77
N SER A 12 -15.61 -5.15 11.22
CA SER A 12 -16.59 -6.10 11.73
C SER A 12 -16.37 -6.44 13.21
N PRO A 13 -17.43 -6.75 13.97
CA PRO A 13 -17.30 -7.09 15.40
C PRO A 13 -16.30 -8.22 15.68
N HIS A 14 -16.23 -9.20 14.77
CA HIS A 14 -15.27 -10.29 14.84
C HIS A 14 -13.81 -9.80 14.74
N ILE A 15 -13.51 -8.90 13.80
CA ILE A 15 -12.16 -8.32 13.64
C ILE A 15 -11.76 -7.52 14.87
N LEU A 16 -12.68 -6.70 15.39
CA LEU A 16 -12.45 -5.90 16.60
C LEU A 16 -12.14 -6.79 17.81
N LYS A 17 -12.96 -7.82 18.05
CA LYS A 17 -12.75 -8.77 19.16
C LYS A 17 -11.44 -9.55 19.00
N LYS A 18 -11.11 -9.95 17.77
CA LYS A 18 -9.93 -10.78 17.50
C LYS A 18 -8.63 -9.99 17.63
N TYR A 19 -8.55 -8.77 17.09
CA TYR A 19 -7.27 -8.08 16.88
C TYR A 19 -7.08 -6.79 17.69
N PHE A 20 -8.06 -6.37 18.49
CA PHE A 20 -7.95 -5.18 19.33
C PHE A 20 -8.16 -5.51 20.82
N LEU A 21 -7.56 -4.68 21.68
CA LEU A 21 -7.75 -4.61 23.12
C LEU A 21 -8.55 -3.35 23.44
N LYS A 22 -9.58 -3.45 24.28
CA LYS A 22 -10.31 -2.28 24.77
C LYS A 22 -9.50 -1.57 25.85
N GLY A 23 -9.37 -0.26 25.74
CA GLY A 23 -8.79 0.58 26.78
C GLY A 23 -9.67 0.63 28.02
N ARG A 24 -9.06 0.90 29.19
CA ARG A 24 -9.74 1.07 30.48
C ARG A 24 -9.14 2.28 31.20
N GLY A 25 -9.93 2.91 32.09
CA GLY A 25 -9.47 4.03 32.91
C GLY A 25 -9.09 5.23 32.04
N LYS A 26 -7.84 5.69 32.10
CA LYS A 26 -7.37 6.81 31.25
C LYS A 26 -7.44 6.55 29.74
N TRP A 27 -7.65 5.30 29.33
CA TRP A 27 -7.79 4.89 27.93
C TRP A 27 -9.23 4.50 27.55
N GLU A 28 -10.21 4.83 28.38
CA GLU A 28 -11.62 4.60 28.07
C GLU A 28 -11.99 5.24 26.71
N GLY A 29 -12.85 4.58 25.94
CA GLY A 29 -13.19 5.01 24.58
C GLY A 29 -12.11 4.78 23.51
N CYS A 30 -10.95 4.23 23.89
CA CYS A 30 -9.89 3.85 22.96
C CYS A 30 -9.77 2.33 22.81
N VAL A 31 -9.15 1.92 21.71
CA VAL A 31 -8.71 0.56 21.44
C VAL A 31 -7.24 0.53 21.07
N LYS A 32 -6.55 -0.56 21.40
CA LYS A 32 -5.17 -0.81 21.02
C LYS A 32 -5.09 -2.06 20.14
N VAL A 33 -4.38 -2.00 19.02
CA VAL A 33 -4.10 -3.19 18.20
C VAL A 33 -3.25 -4.17 19.01
N LYS A 34 -3.62 -5.46 19.02
CA LYS A 34 -2.87 -6.51 19.70
C LYS A 34 -1.45 -6.63 19.15
N ASP A 35 -0.51 -6.99 20.02
CA ASP A 35 0.90 -7.03 19.65
C ASP A 35 1.21 -8.11 18.60
N GLU A 36 0.43 -9.19 18.53
CA GLU A 36 0.54 -10.22 17.48
C GLU A 36 0.38 -9.65 16.07
N VAL A 37 -0.54 -8.70 15.86
CA VAL A 37 -0.73 -8.03 14.56
C VAL A 37 0.33 -6.95 14.35
N ARG A 38 0.65 -6.20 15.41
CA ARG A 38 1.66 -5.12 15.32
C ARG A 38 3.03 -5.64 14.90
N LYS A 39 3.41 -6.84 15.34
CA LYS A 39 4.68 -7.50 14.97
C LYS A 39 4.78 -7.85 13.49
N LEU A 40 3.65 -7.94 12.78
CA LEU A 40 3.61 -8.18 11.32
C LEU A 40 3.84 -6.89 10.50
N VAL A 41 3.87 -5.72 11.15
CA VAL A 41 3.94 -4.42 10.49
C VAL A 41 5.22 -3.70 10.87
N VAL A 42 6.01 -3.35 9.87
CA VAL A 42 7.20 -2.50 10.03
C VAL A 42 6.88 -1.11 9.53
N PHE A 43 7.01 -0.11 10.41
CA PHE A 43 6.89 1.30 10.04
C PHE A 43 8.27 1.85 9.71
N LYS A 44 8.43 2.38 8.50
CA LYS A 44 9.65 3.07 8.07
C LYS A 44 9.28 4.43 7.47
N LYS A 45 10.04 5.47 7.82
CA LYS A 45 10.00 6.75 7.12
C LYS A 45 10.80 6.60 5.83
N ILE A 46 10.15 6.79 4.69
CA ILE A 46 10.75 6.66 3.37
C ILE A 46 10.38 7.86 2.49
N ASN A 47 11.28 8.25 1.59
CA ASN A 47 10.97 9.17 0.51
C ASN A 47 10.69 8.34 -0.76
N LEU A 48 9.49 8.46 -1.34
CA LEU A 48 9.11 7.71 -2.55
C LEU A 48 9.92 8.09 -3.79
N LEU A 49 10.55 9.27 -3.78
CA LEU A 49 11.43 9.72 -4.85
C LEU A 49 12.83 9.13 -4.74
N ASP A 50 13.25 8.72 -3.53
CA ASP A 50 14.56 8.13 -3.33
C ASP A 50 14.52 6.62 -3.59
N PRO A 51 15.13 6.13 -4.69
CA PRO A 51 15.12 4.72 -4.99
C PRO A 51 15.87 3.86 -3.95
N LYS A 52 16.77 4.44 -3.15
CA LYS A 52 17.58 3.68 -2.18
C LYS A 52 16.81 3.37 -0.89
N GLU A 53 15.72 4.07 -0.63
CA GLU A 53 14.93 3.92 0.60
C GLU A 53 14.10 2.63 0.65
N ILE A 54 13.79 2.04 -0.51
CA ILE A 54 13.03 0.80 -0.62
C ILE A 54 13.84 -0.23 -1.41
N THR A 55 14.45 -1.17 -0.69
CA THR A 55 15.30 -2.23 -1.24
C THR A 55 14.57 -3.56 -1.46
N LEU A 56 13.45 -3.78 -0.78
CA LEU A 56 12.65 -5.01 -0.89
C LEU A 56 11.71 -4.97 -2.10
N ARG A 57 11.38 -6.15 -2.61
CA ARG A 57 10.29 -6.34 -3.58
C ARG A 57 9.03 -6.90 -2.93
N PHE A 58 7.88 -6.46 -3.40
CA PHE A 58 6.57 -6.78 -2.86
C PHE A 58 5.70 -7.50 -3.88
N HIS A 59 4.81 -8.37 -3.40
CA HIS A 59 3.75 -8.93 -4.24
C HIS A 59 2.64 -7.90 -4.46
N LEU A 60 2.35 -7.07 -3.45
CA LEU A 60 1.30 -6.05 -3.48
C LEU A 60 1.87 -4.74 -2.94
N ILE A 61 1.59 -3.63 -3.62
CA ILE A 61 1.89 -2.26 -3.17
C ILE A 61 0.58 -1.46 -3.13
N PHE A 62 0.31 -0.83 -2.00
CA PHE A 62 -0.77 0.16 -1.87
C PHE A 62 -0.17 1.56 -1.83
N CYS A 63 -0.48 2.39 -2.82
CA CYS A 63 -0.06 3.79 -2.90
C CYS A 63 -1.31 4.65 -3.18
N ARG A 64 -2.13 4.83 -2.15
CA ARG A 64 -3.45 5.47 -2.26
C ARG A 64 -3.43 6.88 -1.68
N ASN A 65 -4.03 7.82 -2.39
CA ASN A 65 -4.18 9.23 -2.02
C ASN A 65 -2.83 9.94 -1.81
N VAL A 66 -1.80 9.58 -2.59
CA VAL A 66 -0.45 10.15 -2.49
C VAL A 66 0.00 10.76 -3.82
N LEU A 67 -0.31 10.11 -4.94
CA LEU A 67 0.14 10.55 -6.27
C LEU A 67 -0.53 11.85 -6.71
N ILE A 68 -1.71 12.17 -6.18
CA ILE A 68 -2.42 13.43 -6.44
C ILE A 68 -1.66 14.69 -6.01
N TYR A 69 -0.65 14.55 -5.14
CA TYR A 69 0.16 15.68 -4.67
C TYR A 69 1.39 15.95 -5.56
N PHE A 70 1.65 15.12 -6.57
CA PHE A 70 2.81 15.25 -7.43
C PHE A 70 2.45 15.78 -8.82
N ASN A 71 3.34 16.59 -9.41
CA ASN A 71 3.26 16.94 -10.82
C ASN A 71 3.49 15.70 -11.71
N SER A 72 3.19 15.81 -13.01
CA SER A 72 3.26 14.68 -13.94
C SER A 72 4.63 13.99 -14.00
N GLU A 73 5.73 14.76 -13.94
CA GLU A 73 7.09 14.23 -13.95
C GLU A 73 7.42 13.48 -12.66
N THR A 74 7.16 14.10 -11.51
CA THR A 74 7.38 13.52 -10.18
C THR A 74 6.55 12.26 -9.99
N ARG A 75 5.29 12.28 -10.46
CA ARG A 75 4.40 11.11 -10.43
C ARG A 75 4.98 9.94 -11.25
N ARG A 76 5.50 10.19 -12.46
CA ARG A 76 6.17 9.14 -13.25
C ARG A 76 7.38 8.57 -12.51
N ASN A 77 8.22 9.42 -11.91
CA ASN A 77 9.38 8.98 -11.15
C ASN A 77 8.97 8.09 -9.95
N VAL A 78 7.90 8.45 -9.23
CA VAL A 78 7.35 7.61 -8.16
C VAL A 78 6.81 6.29 -8.70
N LEU A 79 6.06 6.29 -9.81
CA LEU A 79 5.50 5.07 -10.40
C LEU A 79 6.58 4.10 -10.88
N GLU A 80 7.58 4.59 -11.63
CA GLU A 80 8.75 3.82 -12.04
C GLU A 80 9.52 3.31 -10.82
N ASN A 81 9.54 4.10 -9.74
CA ASN A 81 10.06 3.61 -8.50
C ASN A 81 9.24 2.43 -7.97
N LEU A 82 7.94 2.57 -7.74
CA LEU A 82 7.11 1.49 -7.20
C LEU A 82 7.14 0.23 -8.06
N LYS A 83 7.10 0.38 -9.39
CA LYS A 83 7.18 -0.70 -10.38
C LYS A 83 8.42 -1.56 -10.22
N ARG A 84 9.61 -0.97 -10.03
CA ARG A 84 10.85 -1.72 -9.77
C ARG A 84 10.83 -2.52 -8.46
N ARG A 85 9.94 -2.17 -7.53
CA ARG A 85 9.74 -2.86 -6.25
C ARG A 85 8.57 -3.83 -6.28
N LEU A 86 7.87 -3.96 -7.40
CA LEU A 86 6.94 -5.06 -7.60
C LEU A 86 7.68 -6.30 -8.10
N LYS A 87 7.29 -7.46 -7.59
CA LYS A 87 7.65 -8.73 -8.20
C LYS A 87 6.90 -8.89 -9.52
N PRO A 88 7.42 -9.68 -10.48
CA PRO A 88 6.66 -10.06 -11.68
C PRO A 88 5.28 -10.59 -11.30
N GLY A 89 4.24 -10.15 -12.00
CA GLY A 89 2.86 -10.51 -11.70
C GLY A 89 2.25 -9.82 -10.46
N GLY A 90 3.00 -8.96 -9.75
CA GLY A 90 2.53 -8.24 -8.57
C GLY A 90 1.53 -7.11 -8.87
N PHE A 91 0.85 -6.62 -7.83
CA PHE A 91 -0.24 -5.65 -7.98
C PHE A 91 0.09 -4.29 -7.34
N LEU A 92 -0.30 -3.23 -8.04
CA LEU A 92 -0.31 -1.86 -7.57
C LEU A 92 -1.76 -1.41 -7.34
N PHE A 93 -2.06 -0.95 -6.13
CA PHE A 93 -3.36 -0.37 -5.77
C PHE A 93 -3.23 1.14 -5.54
N LEU A 94 -4.00 1.92 -6.28
CA LEU A 94 -4.09 3.39 -6.16
C LEU A 94 -5.37 3.82 -5.44
N GLY A 95 -5.54 5.12 -5.23
CA GLY A 95 -6.78 5.73 -4.75
C GLY A 95 -7.80 5.89 -5.88
N HIS A 96 -9.07 6.10 -5.52
CA HIS A 96 -10.17 6.18 -6.50
C HIS A 96 -10.02 7.30 -7.54
N SER A 97 -9.35 8.38 -7.19
CA SER A 97 -9.10 9.52 -8.08
C SER A 97 -7.71 9.46 -8.73
N GLU A 98 -6.99 8.35 -8.58
CA GLU A 98 -5.62 8.17 -9.06
C GLU A 98 -5.59 7.11 -10.17
N THR A 99 -5.07 7.51 -11.32
CA THR A 99 -4.89 6.63 -12.47
C THR A 99 -3.44 6.62 -12.91
N LEU A 100 -3.06 5.53 -13.60
CA LEU A 100 -1.78 5.51 -14.30
C LEU A 100 -1.81 6.51 -15.46
N PRO A 101 -0.68 7.19 -15.76
CA PRO A 101 -0.52 7.93 -16.99
C PRO A 101 -0.84 7.06 -18.22
N ILE A 102 -1.38 7.66 -19.28
CA ILE A 102 -1.74 6.95 -20.52
C ILE A 102 -0.52 6.26 -21.15
N ASP A 103 0.66 6.86 -20.99
CA ASP A 103 1.95 6.38 -21.49
C ASP A 103 2.65 5.38 -20.55
N GLU A 104 2.04 5.02 -19.41
CA GLU A 104 2.61 4.04 -18.49
C GLU A 104 2.55 2.64 -19.10
N LYS A 105 3.72 1.98 -19.16
CA LYS A 105 3.87 0.66 -19.80
C LYS A 105 4.08 -0.44 -18.77
N GLY A 106 3.76 -1.67 -19.13
CA GLY A 106 4.04 -2.84 -18.31
C GLY A 106 3.05 -3.07 -17.17
N PHE A 107 2.05 -2.21 -16.97
CA PHE A 107 0.89 -2.53 -16.15
C PHE A 107 -0.29 -2.93 -17.02
N SER A 108 -1.00 -3.98 -16.60
CA SER A 108 -2.32 -4.32 -17.12
C SER A 108 -3.37 -3.79 -16.17
N PHE A 109 -4.41 -3.15 -16.69
CA PHE A 109 -5.58 -2.77 -15.91
C PHE A 109 -6.35 -4.03 -15.49
N ILE A 110 -6.72 -4.11 -14.21
CA ILE A 110 -7.52 -5.22 -13.66
C ILE A 110 -8.93 -4.73 -13.33
N GLU A 111 -9.01 -3.70 -12.50
CA GLU A 111 -10.27 -3.06 -12.09
C GLU A 111 -9.95 -1.62 -11.61
N PRO A 112 -10.96 -0.77 -11.33
CA PRO A 112 -10.70 0.57 -10.84
C PRO A 112 -9.73 0.57 -9.65
N SER A 113 -8.68 1.37 -9.75
CA SER A 113 -7.60 1.46 -8.76
C SER A 113 -6.66 0.27 -8.64
N ALA A 114 -6.80 -0.82 -9.42
CA ALA A 114 -5.94 -1.99 -9.34
C ALA A 114 -5.27 -2.33 -10.69
N TYR A 115 -3.96 -2.47 -10.65
CA TYR A 115 -3.11 -2.71 -11.82
C TYR A 115 -2.13 -3.85 -11.55
N ARG A 116 -1.88 -4.71 -12.54
CA ARG A 116 -0.95 -5.84 -12.41
C ARG A 116 0.29 -5.60 -13.26
N LEU A 117 1.48 -5.74 -12.67
CA LEU A 117 2.74 -5.71 -13.39
C LEU A 117 2.84 -6.94 -14.29
N GLN A 118 3.01 -6.72 -15.59
CA GLN A 118 3.20 -7.78 -16.57
C GLN A 118 4.49 -8.54 -16.28
N GLU A 119 4.45 -9.86 -16.45
CA GLU A 119 5.65 -10.68 -16.44
C GLU A 119 6.46 -10.35 -17.69
N GLN A 120 7.74 -10.02 -17.54
CA GLN A 120 8.62 -9.98 -18.70
C GLN A 120 8.75 -11.41 -19.21
N LYS A 121 8.32 -11.65 -20.45
CA LYS A 121 8.69 -12.88 -21.15
C LYS A 121 10.20 -12.85 -21.29
N ASP A 122 10.87 -13.86 -20.73
CA ASP A 122 12.30 -14.06 -20.96
C ASP A 122 12.45 -14.47 -22.43
N GLU A 123 12.76 -13.52 -23.31
CA GLU A 123 12.98 -13.75 -24.75
C GLU A 123 14.26 -14.56 -25.04
N ARG A 124 14.92 -15.10 -24.00
CA ARG A 124 16.15 -15.89 -24.12
C ARG A 124 15.95 -17.29 -24.72
N TRP A 125 14.71 -17.73 -24.92
CA TRP A 125 14.39 -19.08 -25.44
C TRP A 125 13.39 -19.06 -26.61
N SER A 126 13.32 -17.96 -27.38
CA SER A 126 12.54 -17.86 -28.62
C SER A 126 13.42 -17.80 -29.84
#